data_AF-A0A7C1LC30-F1
#
_entry.id   AF-A0A7C1LC30-F1
#
_cell.length_a   1.000
_cell.length_b   1.000
_cell.length_c   1.000
_cell.angle_alpha   90.00
_cell.angle_beta   90.00
_cell.angle_gamma   90.00
#
_symmetry.space_group_name_H-M   'P 1'
#
loop_
_entity.id
_entity.type
_entity.pdbx_description
1 polymer ?
#
loop_
_entity_poly.entity_id
_entity_poly.type
_entity_poly.pdbx_seq_one_letter_code
_entity_poly.pdbx_strand_id
1 'polypeptide(L)'
;MNGKRAKHTEMKLELKHLAPYLPYGLQGRTNNGKQLITLKRGNIGYFQSPYLHPLPDLTKEIEHNGERFVPINHEGVKPKHMSWYLSVGSINPEADWLYEEEGKPVPKTVMIKTGGNAGVDIENCMAIMEKLFEWHFDVFGLIDARLAININTLDK
;
A
#
# COMPACT_ATOMS: atom_id res chain seq x y z
N MET A 1 -22.74 -37.12 -4.88
CA MET A 1 -21.44 -36.42 -4.80
C MET A 1 -21.63 -35.15 -3.98
N ASN A 2 -21.24 -35.16 -2.70
CA ASN A 2 -21.32 -33.97 -1.85
C ASN A 2 -20.09 -33.09 -2.13
N GLY A 3 -20.28 -32.01 -2.89
CA GLY A 3 -19.27 -31.00 -3.11
C GLY A 3 -18.87 -30.38 -1.77
N LYS A 4 -17.63 -30.63 -1.35
CA LYS A 4 -17.01 -29.92 -0.22
C LYS A 4 -16.98 -28.44 -0.59
N ARG A 5 -17.90 -27.64 -0.06
CA ARG A 5 -17.77 -26.17 -0.07
C ARG A 5 -16.42 -25.85 0.58
N ALA A 6 -15.52 -25.25 -0.18
CA ALA A 6 -14.28 -24.70 0.35
C ALA A 6 -14.65 -23.76 1.50
N LYS A 7 -14.05 -23.96 2.68
CA LYS A 7 -14.17 -23.03 3.79
C LYS A 7 -13.53 -21.73 3.31
N HIS A 8 -14.34 -20.74 2.94
CA HIS A 8 -13.84 -19.38 2.73
C HIS A 8 -13.36 -18.92 4.11
N THR A 9 -12.04 -18.90 4.30
CA THR A 9 -11.45 -18.41 5.54
C THR A 9 -11.83 -16.94 5.65
N GLU A 10 -12.71 -16.59 6.59
CA GLU A 10 -12.95 -15.19 6.93
C GLU A 10 -11.63 -14.58 7.41
N MET A 11 -11.08 -13.66 6.63
CA MET A 11 -9.99 -12.83 7.14
C MET A 11 -10.54 -11.93 8.25
N LYS A 12 -9.80 -11.83 9.35
CA LYS A 12 -10.09 -10.92 10.46
C LYS A 12 -8.99 -9.87 10.54
N LEU A 13 -9.36 -8.66 10.92
CA LEU A 13 -8.38 -7.62 11.20
C LEU A 13 -7.59 -8.04 12.45
N GLU A 14 -6.26 -8.01 12.36
CA GLU A 14 -5.34 -8.49 13.39
C GLU A 14 -4.26 -7.44 13.63
N LEU A 15 -3.65 -7.48 14.81
CA LEU A 15 -2.57 -6.55 15.18
C LEU A 15 -1.44 -6.53 14.14
N LYS A 16 -1.08 -7.67 13.54
CA LYS A 16 -0.02 -7.73 12.52
C LYS A 16 -0.32 -6.89 11.27
N HIS A 17 -1.59 -6.69 10.94
CA HIS A 17 -2.00 -5.83 9.82
C HIS A 17 -1.95 -4.35 10.20
N LEU A 18 -2.13 -4.01 11.48
CA LEU A 18 -2.16 -2.63 11.99
C LEU A 18 -0.80 -2.14 12.49
N ALA A 19 0.06 -3.05 12.95
CA ALA A 19 1.33 -2.73 13.59
C ALA A 19 2.25 -1.84 12.74
N PRO A 20 2.41 -2.06 11.42
CA PRO A 20 3.26 -1.21 10.59
C PRO A 20 2.77 0.24 10.51
N TYR A 21 1.47 0.48 10.67
CA TYR A 21 0.87 1.81 10.58
C TYR A 21 0.84 2.57 11.92
N LEU A 22 1.16 1.90 13.03
CA LEU A 22 1.09 2.47 14.37
C LEU A 22 1.94 3.75 14.55
N PRO A 23 3.16 3.87 13.98
CA PRO A 23 3.96 5.09 14.07
C PRO A 23 3.37 6.27 13.28
N TYR A 24 2.52 5.99 12.30
CA TYR A 24 2.10 6.95 11.27
C TYR A 24 0.68 7.49 11.49
N GLY A 25 0.09 7.27 12.67
CA GLY A 25 -1.18 7.90 13.03
C GLY A 25 -2.36 7.51 12.14
N LEU A 26 -2.41 6.24 11.69
CA LEU A 26 -3.50 5.73 10.86
C LEU A 26 -4.87 6.05 11.44
N GLN A 27 -5.74 6.63 10.61
CA GLN A 27 -7.10 6.97 10.99
C GLN A 27 -8.06 5.81 10.68
N GLY A 28 -9.15 5.72 11.44
CA GLY A 28 -10.17 4.72 11.19
C GLY A 28 -11.36 4.84 12.13
N ARG A 29 -12.27 3.87 12.04
CA ARG A 29 -13.47 3.80 12.90
C ARG A 29 -13.30 2.83 14.05
N THR A 30 -14.00 3.13 15.14
CA THR A 30 -14.17 2.21 16.26
C THR A 30 -15.19 1.11 15.98
N ASN A 31 -15.23 0.10 16.86
CA ASN A 31 -16.17 -1.03 16.81
C ASN A 31 -17.67 -0.65 16.72
N ASN A 32 -18.03 0.59 17.07
CA ASN A 32 -19.39 1.10 17.00
C ASN A 32 -19.68 1.89 15.72
N GLY A 33 -18.73 1.93 14.78
CA GLY A 33 -18.82 2.56 13.45
C GLY A 33 -18.98 4.09 13.43
N LYS A 34 -19.12 4.74 14.58
CA LYS A 34 -19.50 6.17 14.69
C LYS A 34 -18.35 7.14 14.95
N GLN A 35 -17.27 6.71 15.59
CA GLN A 35 -16.20 7.62 16.00
C GLN A 35 -14.96 7.45 15.14
N LEU A 36 -14.50 8.57 14.56
CA LEU A 36 -13.18 8.67 13.95
C LEU A 36 -12.12 8.70 15.05
N ILE A 37 -11.15 7.80 14.97
CA ILE A 37 -10.03 7.72 15.89
C ILE A 37 -8.71 7.56 15.15
N THR A 38 -7.64 8.01 15.78
CA THR A 38 -6.26 7.71 15.37
C THR A 38 -5.78 6.46 16.09
N LEU A 39 -5.23 5.49 15.35
CA LEU A 39 -4.63 4.27 15.87
C LEU A 39 -3.49 4.60 16.84
N LYS A 40 -3.60 4.09 18.06
CA LYS A 40 -2.60 4.24 19.14
C LYS A 40 -2.58 2.96 19.97
N ARG A 41 -1.47 2.69 20.67
CA ARG A 41 -1.34 1.50 21.52
C ARG A 41 -2.51 1.30 22.49
N GLY A 42 -3.08 2.38 23.04
CA GLY A 42 -4.19 2.33 23.99
C GLY A 42 -5.57 1.99 23.40
N ASN A 43 -5.76 2.05 22.07
CA ASN A 43 -7.07 1.86 21.45
C ASN A 43 -7.14 0.76 20.37
N ILE A 44 -6.07 -0.02 20.18
CA ILE A 44 -5.98 -1.09 19.17
C ILE A 44 -7.19 -2.05 19.24
N GLY A 45 -7.60 -2.46 20.45
CA GLY A 45 -8.71 -3.41 20.63
C GLY A 45 -10.09 -2.88 20.19
N TYR A 46 -10.22 -1.57 20.01
CA TYR A 46 -11.45 -0.93 19.55
C TYR A 46 -11.36 -0.44 18.10
N PHE A 47 -10.21 -0.62 17.44
CA PHE A 47 -9.95 -0.13 16.10
C PHE A 47 -10.36 -1.19 15.07
N GLN A 48 -11.33 -0.87 14.21
CA GLN A 48 -12.03 -1.89 13.42
C GLN A 48 -11.96 -1.68 11.91
N SER A 49 -11.85 -0.43 11.47
CA SER A 49 -11.90 -0.11 10.05
C SER A 49 -10.90 1.01 9.74
N PRO A 50 -9.64 0.67 9.44
CA PRO A 50 -8.67 1.66 8.95
C PRO A 50 -9.17 2.29 7.66
N TYR A 51 -8.82 3.57 7.49
CA TYR A 51 -8.98 4.28 6.24
C TYR A 51 -7.69 4.17 5.47
N LEU A 52 -7.74 3.53 4.31
CA LEU A 52 -6.55 3.26 3.51
C LEU A 52 -6.73 3.74 2.07
N HIS A 53 -5.63 4.14 1.46
CA HIS A 53 -5.55 4.35 0.03
C HIS A 53 -5.46 3.00 -0.69
N PRO A 54 -6.31 2.73 -1.69
CA PRO A 54 -6.13 1.58 -2.56
C PRO A 54 -4.85 1.74 -3.39
N LEU A 55 -4.14 0.64 -3.66
CA LEU A 55 -2.87 0.65 -4.44
C LEU A 55 -2.93 1.41 -5.79
N PRO A 56 -4.04 1.39 -6.56
CA PRO A 56 -4.20 2.23 -7.74
C PRO A 56 -3.91 3.72 -7.54
N ASP A 57 -4.05 4.26 -6.33
CA ASP A 57 -3.81 5.67 -6.03
C ASP A 57 -2.32 6.05 -6.05
N LEU A 58 -1.40 5.08 -6.12
CA LEU A 58 0.03 5.36 -6.27
C LEU A 58 0.36 6.25 -7.48
N THR A 59 -0.48 6.20 -8.52
CA THR A 59 -0.35 6.96 -9.76
C THR A 59 -1.21 8.21 -9.80
N LYS A 60 -2.00 8.46 -8.75
CA LYS A 60 -2.90 9.61 -8.65
C LYS A 60 -2.38 10.60 -7.62
N GLU A 61 -2.87 11.82 -7.71
CA GLU A 61 -2.62 12.81 -6.66
C GLU A 61 -3.43 12.45 -5.41
N ILE A 62 -2.73 12.29 -4.29
CA ILE A 62 -3.33 12.09 -2.96
C ILE A 62 -3.07 13.31 -2.10
N GLU A 63 -3.84 13.45 -1.03
CA GLU A 63 -3.57 14.43 0.03
C GLU A 63 -3.20 13.66 1.30
N HIS A 64 -2.04 13.96 1.86
CA HIS A 64 -1.58 13.35 3.10
C HIS A 64 -0.91 14.41 3.98
N ASN A 65 -1.36 14.54 5.23
CA ASN A 65 -0.90 15.58 6.16
C ASN A 65 -0.96 17.03 5.61
N GLY A 66 -1.93 17.32 4.74
CA GLY A 66 -2.13 18.63 4.12
C GLY A 66 -1.25 18.90 2.89
N GLU A 67 -0.39 17.96 2.50
CA GLU A 67 0.40 18.03 1.27
C GLU A 67 -0.25 17.20 0.16
N ARG A 68 -0.24 17.72 -1.08
CA ARG A 68 -0.73 17.01 -2.26
C ARG A 68 0.42 16.59 -3.16
N PHE A 69 0.48 15.30 -3.50
CA PHE A 69 1.52 14.76 -4.36
C PHE A 69 1.08 13.47 -5.05
N VAL A 70 1.82 13.07 -6.08
CA VAL A 70 1.67 11.77 -6.74
C VAL A 70 2.69 10.80 -6.14
N PRO A 71 2.28 9.75 -5.39
CA PRO A 71 3.17 8.91 -4.60
C PRO A 71 4.33 8.29 -5.38
N ILE A 72 4.08 7.77 -6.59
CA ILE A 72 5.13 7.14 -7.40
C ILE A 72 6.24 8.11 -7.81
N ASN A 73 5.97 9.41 -7.83
CA ASN A 73 6.93 10.46 -8.19
C ASN A 73 7.63 11.09 -6.98
N HIS A 74 7.22 10.73 -5.76
CA HIS A 74 7.70 11.33 -4.53
C HIS A 74 9.17 10.95 -4.25
N GLU A 75 9.97 11.89 -3.73
CA GLU A 75 11.42 11.67 -3.55
C GLU A 75 11.75 10.50 -2.62
N GLY A 76 10.94 10.31 -1.57
CA GLY A 76 11.07 9.20 -0.63
C GLY A 76 10.89 7.78 -1.20
N VAL A 77 10.39 7.63 -2.44
CA VAL A 77 10.31 6.33 -3.14
C VAL A 77 11.32 6.21 -4.28
N LYS A 78 12.13 7.26 -4.55
CA LYS A 78 13.21 7.18 -5.53
C LYS A 78 14.37 6.37 -4.94
N PRO A 79 15.03 5.49 -5.71
CA PRO A 79 16.19 4.74 -5.24
C PRO A 79 17.28 5.68 -4.71
N LYS A 80 17.71 5.50 -3.47
CA LYS A 80 18.79 6.32 -2.86
C LYS A 80 20.14 6.10 -3.57
N HIS A 81 20.33 4.92 -4.16
CA HIS A 81 21.53 4.53 -4.89
C HIS A 81 21.28 4.49 -6.41
N MET A 82 21.12 5.66 -7.04
CA MET A 82 21.10 5.79 -8.51
C MET A 82 22.47 5.52 -9.16
N SER A 83 23.55 5.45 -8.37
CA SER A 83 24.95 5.43 -8.83
C SER A 83 25.36 4.19 -9.66
N TRP A 84 24.59 3.11 -9.67
CA TRP A 84 24.92 1.90 -10.46
C TRP A 84 24.18 1.78 -11.79
N TYR A 85 23.09 2.53 -12.01
CA TYR A 85 22.27 2.39 -13.23
C TYR A 85 22.91 2.96 -14.50
N LEU A 86 24.00 3.74 -14.37
CA LEU A 86 24.76 4.28 -15.50
C LEU A 86 26.01 3.44 -15.86
N SER A 87 26.35 2.40 -15.09
CA SER A 87 27.62 1.67 -15.24
C SER A 87 27.48 0.16 -15.54
N VAL A 88 26.33 -0.45 -15.28
CA VAL A 88 26.04 -1.79 -15.79
C VAL A 88 25.34 -1.67 -17.14
N GLY A 89 26.11 -1.89 -18.21
CA GLY A 89 25.62 -1.81 -19.58
C GLY A 89 24.34 -2.61 -19.80
N SER A 90 23.42 -2.02 -20.56
CA SER A 90 22.31 -2.71 -21.23
C SER A 90 21.26 -3.31 -20.31
N ILE A 91 20.48 -2.46 -19.65
CA ILE A 91 19.10 -2.85 -19.29
C ILE A 91 18.23 -2.49 -20.50
N ASN A 92 17.86 -3.51 -21.26
CA ASN A 92 16.89 -3.40 -22.34
C ASN A 92 15.55 -2.89 -21.78
N PRO A 93 14.94 -1.84 -22.38
CA PRO A 93 13.69 -1.26 -21.91
C PRO A 93 12.47 -2.06 -22.37
N GLU A 94 12.48 -3.38 -22.19
CA GLU A 94 11.28 -4.21 -22.35
C GLU A 94 10.51 -4.21 -21.04
N ALA A 95 9.85 -3.08 -20.81
CA ALA A 95 8.75 -3.00 -19.89
C ALA A 95 7.65 -3.95 -20.37
N ASP A 96 7.34 -4.97 -19.56
CA ASP A 96 6.07 -5.70 -19.60
C ASP A 96 4.94 -4.70 -19.24
N TRP A 97 4.59 -3.86 -20.21
CA TRP A 97 3.32 -3.15 -20.22
C TRP A 97 2.24 -4.13 -20.69
N LEU A 98 1.30 -4.49 -19.83
CA LEU A 98 0.01 -4.98 -20.29
C LEU A 98 -0.87 -3.75 -20.58
N TYR A 99 -0.92 -3.31 -21.83
CA TYR A 99 -2.09 -2.62 -22.40
C TYR A 99 -3.30 -3.58 -22.29
N GLU A 100 -4.57 -3.23 -22.07
CA GLU A 100 -5.38 -2.01 -22.17
C GLU A 100 -6.64 -2.19 -21.30
N GLU A 101 -7.14 -1.14 -20.65
CA GLU A 101 -8.52 -0.63 -20.83
C GLU A 101 -8.54 0.82 -20.30
N GLU A 102 -8.85 1.76 -21.19
CA GLU A 102 -9.06 3.20 -20.93
C GLU A 102 -7.87 4.05 -20.42
N GLY A 103 -6.65 3.75 -20.89
CA GLY A 103 -5.60 4.79 -21.01
C GLY A 103 -5.03 5.37 -19.72
N LYS A 104 -5.13 4.68 -18.57
CA LYS A 104 -4.37 5.04 -17.35
C LYS A 104 -3.70 3.81 -16.74
N PRO A 105 -2.39 3.87 -16.41
CA PRO A 105 -1.69 2.73 -15.84
C PRO A 105 -2.20 2.45 -14.41
N VAL A 106 -2.72 1.26 -14.17
CA VAL A 106 -3.16 0.81 -12.85
C VAL A 106 -2.30 -0.38 -12.40
N PRO A 107 -1.39 -0.22 -11.43
CA PRO A 107 -0.60 -1.35 -10.95
C PRO A 107 -1.50 -2.29 -10.11
N LYS A 108 -1.72 -3.51 -10.61
CA LYS A 108 -2.36 -4.61 -9.84
C LYS A 108 -1.38 -5.27 -8.86
N THR A 109 -0.08 -5.11 -9.06
CA THR A 109 1.01 -5.59 -8.21
C THR A 109 2.24 -4.73 -8.48
N VAL A 110 2.94 -4.26 -7.44
CA VAL A 110 4.23 -3.56 -7.58
C VAL A 110 5.32 -4.62 -7.73
N MET A 111 5.79 -4.88 -8.95
CA MET A 111 6.95 -5.74 -9.19
C MET A 111 8.24 -4.92 -9.13
N ILE A 112 9.03 -5.12 -8.08
CA ILE A 112 10.40 -4.59 -7.99
C ILE A 112 11.32 -5.56 -8.75
N LYS A 113 11.57 -5.31 -10.04
CA LYS A 113 12.59 -6.05 -10.82
C LYS A 113 13.96 -5.41 -10.54
N THR A 114 14.78 -6.02 -9.68
CA THR A 114 16.21 -5.67 -9.53
C THR A 114 17.00 -6.41 -10.61
N GLY A 115 17.48 -5.69 -11.63
CA GLY A 115 18.34 -6.25 -12.65
C GLY A 115 19.73 -6.61 -12.09
N GLY A 116 20.13 -7.87 -12.23
CA GLY A 116 21.50 -8.35 -12.01
C GLY A 116 21.72 -9.05 -10.66
N ASN A 117 22.33 -10.23 -10.70
CA ASN A 117 22.70 -11.02 -9.51
C ASN A 117 23.61 -10.25 -8.57
N ALA A 118 23.08 -9.75 -7.44
CA ALA A 118 23.47 -10.12 -6.07
C ALA A 118 22.99 -9.04 -5.08
N GLY A 119 21.88 -9.34 -4.41
CA GLY A 119 21.35 -8.54 -3.31
C GLY A 119 19.98 -7.98 -3.65
N VAL A 120 18.96 -8.44 -2.92
CA VAL A 120 17.75 -7.63 -2.75
C VAL A 120 18.25 -6.29 -2.23
N ASP A 121 17.91 -5.19 -2.90
CA ASP A 121 18.13 -3.86 -2.35
C ASP A 121 17.11 -3.64 -1.22
N ILE A 122 17.38 -4.32 -0.10
CA ILE A 122 16.52 -4.38 1.07
C ILE A 122 16.30 -2.96 1.57
N GLU A 123 17.30 -2.09 1.47
CA GLU A 123 17.17 -0.69 1.90
C GLU A 123 16.12 0.06 1.08
N ASN A 124 16.16 -0.03 -0.26
CA ASN A 124 15.15 0.60 -1.09
C ASN A 124 13.76 -0.03 -0.91
N CYS A 125 13.68 -1.36 -0.78
CA CYS A 125 12.41 -2.05 -0.49
C CYS A 125 11.81 -1.59 0.85
N MET A 126 12.62 -1.51 1.90
CA MET A 126 12.18 -1.06 3.23
C MET A 126 11.75 0.41 3.20
N ALA A 127 12.50 1.28 2.51
CA ALA A 127 12.15 2.70 2.38
C ALA A 127 10.81 2.90 1.65
N ILE A 128 10.55 2.13 0.58
CA ILE A 128 9.25 2.16 -0.11
C ILE A 128 8.14 1.69 0.84
N MET A 129 8.33 0.58 1.55
CA MET A 129 7.33 0.06 2.49
C MET A 129 7.03 1.05 3.62
N GLU A 130 8.04 1.70 4.18
CA GLU A 130 7.88 2.78 5.16
C GLU A 130 6.97 3.89 4.61
N LYS A 131 7.19 4.32 3.36
CA LYS A 131 6.32 5.32 2.72
C LYS A 131 4.91 4.84 2.45
N LEU A 132 4.72 3.58 2.04
CA LEU A 132 3.38 3.01 1.88
C LEU A 132 2.62 2.97 3.21
N PHE A 133 3.30 2.63 4.31
CA PHE A 133 2.69 2.65 5.64
C PHE A 133 2.46 4.08 6.15
N GLU A 134 3.40 4.99 5.90
CA GLU A 134 3.27 6.41 6.24
C GLU A 134 2.05 7.02 5.58
N TRP A 135 1.88 6.80 4.28
CA TRP A 135 0.77 7.32 3.47
C TRP A 135 -0.50 6.48 3.54
N HIS A 136 -0.56 5.50 4.44
CA HIS A 136 -1.75 4.67 4.71
C HIS A 136 -2.26 3.90 3.47
N PHE A 137 -1.38 3.33 2.66
CA PHE A 137 -1.77 2.45 1.54
C PHE A 137 -2.19 1.07 2.02
N ASP A 138 -3.13 0.45 1.31
CA ASP A 138 -3.58 -0.93 1.55
C ASP A 138 -2.61 -1.96 0.99
N VAL A 139 -1.53 -2.22 1.73
CA VAL A 139 -0.50 -3.19 1.36
C VAL A 139 -0.95 -4.65 1.61
N PHE A 140 -1.93 -4.85 2.49
CA PHE A 140 -2.38 -6.19 2.91
C PHE A 140 -3.68 -6.65 2.24
N GLY A 141 -4.25 -5.85 1.33
CA GLY A 141 -5.52 -6.18 0.66
C GLY A 141 -6.73 -6.16 1.60
N LEU A 142 -6.70 -5.32 2.62
CA LEU A 142 -7.75 -5.18 3.64
C LEU A 142 -9.03 -4.57 3.06
N ILE A 143 -8.94 -3.72 2.04
CA ILE A 143 -10.10 -3.12 1.38
C ILE A 143 -10.92 -4.22 0.68
N ASP A 144 -10.26 -5.04 -0.14
CA ASP A 144 -10.90 -6.16 -0.84
C ASP A 144 -11.45 -7.21 0.15
N ALA A 145 -10.76 -7.40 1.28
CA ALA A 145 -11.20 -8.24 2.39
C ALA A 145 -12.37 -7.66 3.20
N ARG A 146 -12.81 -6.42 2.91
CA ARG A 146 -13.82 -5.66 3.69
C ARG A 146 -13.42 -5.44 5.15
N LEU A 147 -12.12 -5.38 5.42
CA LEU A 147 -11.54 -5.08 6.73
C LEU A 147 -11.05 -3.62 6.83
N ALA A 148 -10.91 -2.93 5.71
CA ALA A 148 -10.59 -1.50 5.63
C ALA A 148 -11.63 -0.76 4.78
N ILE A 149 -11.69 0.56 4.96
CA ILE A 149 -12.51 1.45 4.15
C ILE A 149 -11.59 2.20 3.18
N ASN A 150 -11.95 2.21 1.90
CA ASN A 150 -11.27 3.03 0.90
C ASN A 150 -11.47 4.51 1.26
N ILE A 151 -10.37 5.22 1.53
CA ILE A 151 -10.43 6.62 1.97
C ILE A 151 -11.10 7.54 0.95
N ASN A 152 -11.05 7.21 -0.34
CA ASN A 152 -11.68 8.00 -1.40
C ASN A 152 -13.20 7.92 -1.43
N THR A 153 -13.80 6.97 -0.69
CA THR A 153 -15.26 6.83 -0.61
C THR A 153 -15.84 7.58 0.59
N LEU A 154 -15.01 8.29 1.35
CA LEU A 154 -15.47 9.15 2.44
C LEU A 154 -15.96 10.47 1.83
N ASP A 155 -17.14 10.93 2.25
CA ASP A 155 -17.62 12.26 1.92
C ASP A 155 -16.64 13.29 2.53
N LYS A 156 -16.01 14.11 1.68
CA LYS A 156 -15.07 15.17 2.06
C LYS A 156 -15.78 16.51 2.19
#